data_AF-A0A0Q7WKH7-F1
#
_entry.id   AF-A0A0Q7WKH7-F1
#
_cell.length_a   1.000
_cell.length_b   1.000
_cell.length_c   1.000
_cell.angle_alpha   90.00
_cell.angle_beta   90.00
_cell.angle_gamma   90.00
#
_symmetry.space_group_name_H-M   'P 1'
#
loop_
_entity.id
_entity.type
_entity.pdbx_description
1 polymer ?
#
loop_
_entity_poly.entity_id
_entity_poly.type
_entity_poly.pdbx_seq_one_letter_code
_entity_poly.pdbx_strand_id
1 'polypeptide(L)'
;MTTGQPSFRQAFWVWLKVGCLGFGGPAGQIALLHREVVERRGWVDEERFAHALSFCMLLPGPEAQQLATWLGWRLHGVRGGIAAGLLFVLPGLAVMLGLSALYVAHGRAAWAGPALLGLKAAVVALVLQALIRMGGRAIKGVAGWWAAGLAFAALTFTVLPFPLIILAAGAVGWILGGGAVAVVPAETGTRTPWRTALVCLAIWLAPVLLALVLAPGSTLARMGGVFSILAMASFGGAYAALAYVGQAAGAFGWLAPGQMLDGLGLAETTPGPLVLVLVFVGFVGAYQNAPPEWAWIAALAGGLMAAWTTFAPSFLWIFAGGPVFERLRSRPRPARALSLVSAAAVGVIANLAVWFAVHLLFRVGAVRAWGPLRAEAPDLGSVNLPAAGLTLLACGLVFALRVPILAVVGAMVAAGLALGATGLI
;
A
#
# COMPACT_ATOMS: atom_id res chain seq x y z
N MET A 1 -35.49 -9.16 8.54
CA MET A 1 -35.61 -10.46 7.85
C MET A 1 -34.22 -10.85 7.37
N THR A 2 -33.54 -11.77 8.06
CA THR A 2 -32.24 -12.28 7.62
C THR A 2 -32.46 -13.21 6.42
N THR A 3 -32.15 -12.73 5.22
CA THR A 3 -32.07 -13.59 4.03
C THR A 3 -31.08 -14.71 4.30
N GLY A 4 -31.45 -15.95 3.94
CA GLY A 4 -30.65 -17.15 4.25
C GLY A 4 -29.20 -17.01 3.81
N GLN A 5 -28.27 -17.57 4.60
CA GLN A 5 -26.85 -17.55 4.29
C GLN A 5 -26.63 -18.02 2.84
N PRO A 6 -25.87 -17.26 2.02
CA PRO A 6 -25.67 -17.62 0.62
C PRO A 6 -24.95 -18.95 0.50
N SER A 7 -25.14 -19.65 -0.63
CA SER A 7 -24.31 -20.81 -0.92
C SER A 7 -22.85 -20.38 -1.15
N PHE A 8 -21.90 -21.26 -0.86
CA PHE A 8 -20.47 -20.96 -1.07
C PHE A 8 -20.17 -20.59 -2.52
N ARG A 9 -20.84 -21.24 -3.49
CA ARG A 9 -20.70 -20.93 -4.92
C ARG A 9 -21.18 -19.51 -5.25
N GLN A 10 -22.29 -19.06 -4.64
CA GLN A 10 -22.76 -17.68 -4.82
C GLN A 10 -21.75 -16.69 -4.24
N ALA A 11 -21.25 -16.94 -3.03
CA ALA A 11 -20.24 -16.08 -2.41
C ALA A 11 -18.94 -16.04 -3.21
N PHE A 12 -18.47 -17.18 -3.74
CA PHE A 12 -17.29 -17.28 -4.60
C PHE A 12 -17.34 -16.30 -5.78
N TRP A 13 -18.45 -16.27 -6.52
CA TRP A 13 -18.60 -15.35 -7.65
C TRP A 13 -18.67 -13.89 -7.24
N VAL A 14 -19.20 -13.60 -6.04
CA VAL A 14 -19.19 -12.23 -5.49
C VAL A 14 -17.77 -11.81 -5.15
N TRP A 15 -16.99 -12.66 -4.48
CA TRP A 15 -15.60 -12.33 -4.15
C TRP A 15 -14.74 -12.13 -5.39
N LEU A 16 -14.90 -12.98 -6.41
CA LEU A 16 -14.22 -12.80 -7.69
C LEU A 16 -14.66 -11.51 -8.39
N LYS A 17 -15.97 -11.21 -8.40
CA LYS A 17 -16.48 -9.94 -8.95
C LYS A 17 -15.87 -8.73 -8.24
N VAL A 18 -15.83 -8.74 -6.91
CA VAL A 18 -15.22 -7.66 -6.12
C VAL A 18 -13.73 -7.55 -6.44
N GLY A 19 -13.00 -8.66 -6.55
CA GLY A 19 -11.60 -8.66 -6.96
C GLY A 19 -11.35 -8.09 -8.36
N CYS A 20 -12.22 -8.37 -9.32
CA CYS A 20 -12.11 -7.85 -10.69
C CYS A 20 -12.54 -6.38 -10.83
N LEU A 21 -13.41 -5.89 -9.96
CA LEU A 21 -14.01 -4.54 -10.06
C LEU A 21 -13.54 -3.58 -8.96
N GLY A 22 -12.63 -4.01 -8.09
CA GLY A 22 -12.15 -3.26 -6.93
C GLY A 22 -11.22 -2.09 -7.25
N PHE A 23 -11.65 -1.19 -8.13
CA PHE A 23 -10.92 0.04 -8.47
C PHE A 23 -11.22 1.18 -7.49
N GLY A 24 -10.40 2.23 -7.51
CA GLY A 24 -10.66 3.46 -6.75
C GLY A 24 -10.04 3.50 -5.34
N GLY A 25 -8.99 2.70 -5.11
CA GLY A 25 -8.31 2.62 -3.82
C GLY A 25 -9.19 2.06 -2.69
N PRO A 26 -8.75 2.20 -1.42
CA PRO A 26 -9.44 1.57 -0.28
C PRO A 26 -10.91 1.98 -0.16
N ALA A 27 -11.23 3.26 -0.38
CA ALA A 27 -12.60 3.77 -0.27
C ALA A 27 -13.53 3.17 -1.34
N GLY A 28 -13.07 3.11 -2.61
CA GLY A 28 -13.85 2.48 -3.68
C GLY A 28 -14.08 0.99 -3.45
N GLN A 29 -13.06 0.29 -2.96
CA GLN A 29 -13.15 -1.14 -2.64
C GLN A 29 -14.08 -1.43 -1.47
N ILE A 30 -14.01 -0.64 -0.39
CA ILE A 30 -14.90 -0.76 0.76
C ILE A 30 -16.34 -0.45 0.35
N ALA A 31 -16.56 0.59 -0.46
CA ALA A 31 -17.88 0.92 -0.99
C ALA A 31 -18.44 -0.21 -1.88
N LEU A 32 -17.60 -0.84 -2.71
CA LEU A 32 -18.01 -1.98 -3.53
C LEU A 32 -18.38 -3.20 -2.66
N LEU A 33 -17.59 -3.50 -1.62
CA LEU A 33 -17.90 -4.54 -0.64
C LEU A 33 -19.23 -4.28 0.06
N HIS A 34 -19.44 -3.05 0.54
CA HIS A 34 -20.68 -2.62 1.19
C HIS A 34 -21.88 -2.79 0.25
N ARG A 35 -21.81 -2.22 -0.95
CA ARG A 35 -22.86 -2.33 -1.97
C ARG A 35 -23.21 -3.78 -2.29
N GLU A 36 -22.23 -4.65 -2.47
CA GLU A 36 -22.48 -6.04 -2.86
C GLU A 36 -22.99 -6.91 -1.70
N VAL A 37 -22.50 -6.72 -0.47
CA VAL A 37 -22.79 -7.61 0.66
C VAL A 37 -23.94 -7.09 1.53
N VAL A 38 -24.03 -5.77 1.72
CA VAL A 38 -25.04 -5.10 2.55
C VAL A 38 -26.23 -4.69 1.68
N GLU A 39 -26.05 -3.71 0.79
CA GLU A 39 -27.19 -3.09 0.07
C GLU A 39 -27.89 -4.05 -0.88
N ARG A 40 -27.13 -4.71 -1.77
CA ARG A 40 -27.71 -5.50 -2.85
C ARG A 40 -28.23 -6.87 -2.39
N ARG A 41 -27.62 -7.44 -1.37
CA ARG A 41 -27.87 -8.85 -0.98
C ARG A 41 -28.35 -9.04 0.46
N GLY A 42 -28.11 -8.07 1.34
CA GLY A 42 -28.49 -8.16 2.75
C GLY A 42 -27.86 -9.32 3.50
N TRP A 43 -26.67 -9.79 3.08
CA TRP A 43 -25.97 -10.89 3.74
C TRP A 43 -25.41 -10.48 5.11
N VAL A 44 -25.08 -9.20 5.26
CA VAL A 44 -24.57 -8.58 6.48
C VAL A 44 -25.31 -7.25 6.66
N ASP A 45 -25.65 -6.91 7.90
CA ASP A 45 -26.30 -5.64 8.25
C ASP A 45 -25.28 -4.49 8.38
N GLU A 46 -25.81 -3.26 8.42
CA GLU A 46 -24.99 -2.03 8.46
C GLU A 46 -24.09 -1.99 9.70
N GLU A 47 -24.63 -2.38 10.86
CA GLU A 47 -23.92 -2.35 12.13
C GLU A 47 -22.74 -3.32 12.15
N ARG A 48 -22.93 -4.56 11.70
CA ARG A 48 -21.84 -5.53 11.60
C ARG A 48 -20.80 -5.13 10.57
N PHE A 49 -21.21 -4.55 9.44
CA PHE A 49 -20.27 -4.06 8.45
C PHE A 49 -19.41 -2.92 9.01
N ALA A 50 -20.03 -1.93 9.67
CA ALA A 50 -19.34 -0.82 10.29
C ALA A 50 -18.40 -1.27 11.42
N HIS A 51 -18.82 -2.26 12.21
CA HIS A 51 -17.98 -2.89 13.23
C HIS A 51 -16.76 -3.59 12.62
N ALA A 52 -16.97 -4.42 11.59
CA ALA A 52 -15.89 -5.12 10.90
C ALA A 52 -14.90 -4.15 10.23
N LEU A 53 -15.40 -3.07 9.61
CA LEU A 53 -14.55 -2.04 9.04
C LEU A 53 -13.71 -1.34 10.12
N SER A 54 -14.35 -0.97 11.23
CA SER A 54 -13.68 -0.35 12.37
C SER A 54 -12.59 -1.25 12.96
N PHE A 55 -12.82 -2.56 12.95
CA PHE A 55 -11.84 -3.56 13.36
C PHE A 55 -10.67 -3.66 12.36
N CYS A 56 -10.94 -3.78 11.06
CA CYS A 56 -9.90 -3.89 10.03
C CYS A 56 -9.01 -2.64 9.96
N MET A 57 -9.55 -1.45 10.24
CA MET A 57 -8.76 -0.21 10.34
C MET A 57 -7.74 -0.20 11.50
N LEU A 58 -7.82 -1.16 12.43
CA LEU A 58 -6.85 -1.31 13.53
C LEU A 58 -5.72 -2.26 13.20
N LEU A 59 -5.93 -3.13 12.22
CA LEU A 59 -4.98 -4.14 11.83
C LEU A 59 -3.95 -3.55 10.86
N PRO A 60 -2.68 -3.96 10.94
CA PRO A 60 -1.72 -3.57 9.94
C PRO A 60 -2.01 -4.32 8.63
N GLY A 61 -1.91 -3.62 7.50
CA GLY A 61 -2.10 -4.19 6.16
C GLY A 61 -3.26 -3.59 5.36
N PRO A 62 -3.63 -4.24 4.23
CA PRO A 62 -4.65 -3.72 3.30
C PRO A 62 -6.07 -3.91 3.84
N GLU A 63 -6.63 -2.82 4.38
CA GLU A 63 -7.96 -2.76 5.03
C GLU A 63 -9.09 -3.43 4.23
N ALA A 64 -9.19 -3.17 2.92
CA ALA A 64 -10.26 -3.72 2.09
C ALA A 64 -10.16 -5.25 1.91
N GLN A 65 -8.94 -5.78 1.79
CA GLN A 65 -8.70 -7.23 1.69
C GLN A 65 -9.00 -7.91 3.04
N GLN A 66 -8.63 -7.27 4.14
CA GLN A 66 -8.95 -7.72 5.49
C GLN A 66 -10.46 -7.77 5.72
N LEU A 67 -11.19 -6.72 5.31
CA LEU A 67 -12.64 -6.68 5.39
C LEU A 67 -13.29 -7.77 4.53
N ALA A 68 -12.83 -7.98 3.29
CA ALA A 68 -13.31 -9.08 2.45
C ALA A 68 -13.08 -10.45 3.13
N THR A 69 -11.89 -10.66 3.70
CA THR A 69 -11.54 -11.87 4.44
C THR A 69 -12.45 -12.07 5.65
N TRP A 70 -12.71 -11.02 6.42
CA TRP A 70 -13.61 -11.08 7.57
C TRP A 70 -15.05 -11.40 7.16
N LEU A 71 -15.57 -10.76 6.12
CA LEU A 71 -16.92 -11.00 5.61
C LEU A 71 -17.06 -12.44 5.09
N GLY A 72 -16.08 -12.92 4.32
CA GLY A 72 -16.04 -14.31 3.88
C GLY A 72 -15.96 -15.29 5.05
N TRP A 73 -15.14 -14.96 6.06
CA TRP A 73 -15.02 -15.76 7.28
C TRP A 73 -16.34 -15.84 8.04
N ARG A 74 -17.07 -14.73 8.11
CA ARG A 74 -18.36 -14.67 8.77
C ARG A 74 -19.43 -15.49 8.06
N LEU A 75 -19.40 -15.54 6.72
CA LEU A 75 -20.40 -16.25 5.91
C LEU A 75 -20.14 -17.76 5.80
N HIS A 76 -18.87 -18.20 5.70
CA HIS A 76 -18.54 -19.63 5.48
C HIS A 76 -17.35 -20.14 6.30
N GLY A 77 -17.05 -19.51 7.44
CA GLY A 77 -15.92 -19.88 8.29
C GLY A 77 -14.58 -19.72 7.58
N VAL A 78 -13.54 -20.43 8.03
CA VAL A 78 -12.15 -20.28 7.53
C VAL A 78 -12.07 -20.43 6.01
N ARG A 79 -12.84 -21.36 5.42
CA ARG A 79 -12.89 -21.56 3.96
C ARG A 79 -13.41 -20.32 3.23
N GLY A 80 -14.45 -19.68 3.77
CA GLY A 80 -14.98 -18.44 3.22
C GLY A 80 -13.99 -17.29 3.32
N GLY A 81 -13.29 -17.17 4.45
CA GLY A 81 -12.29 -16.13 4.66
C GLY A 81 -11.09 -16.26 3.70
N ILE A 82 -10.58 -17.49 3.53
CA ILE A 82 -9.52 -17.78 2.56
C ILE A 82 -9.98 -17.46 1.14
N ALA A 83 -11.16 -17.95 0.74
CA ALA A 83 -11.68 -17.70 -0.60
C ALA A 83 -11.88 -16.21 -0.88
N ALA A 84 -12.51 -15.47 0.05
CA ALA A 84 -12.75 -14.05 -0.10
C ALA A 84 -11.45 -13.25 -0.18
N GLY A 85 -10.52 -13.50 0.75
CA GLY A 85 -9.23 -12.80 0.78
C GLY A 85 -8.38 -13.06 -0.46
N LEU A 86 -8.32 -14.30 -0.94
CA LEU A 86 -7.54 -14.65 -2.14
C LEU A 86 -8.18 -14.11 -3.42
N LEU A 87 -9.49 -14.32 -3.62
CA LEU A 87 -10.18 -13.86 -4.83
C LEU A 87 -10.23 -12.33 -4.94
N PHE A 88 -10.11 -11.62 -3.81
CA PHE A 88 -9.97 -10.17 -3.80
C PHE A 88 -8.62 -9.71 -4.37
N VAL A 89 -7.54 -10.50 -4.20
CA VAL A 89 -6.17 -10.12 -4.58
C VAL A 89 -5.76 -10.71 -5.93
N LEU A 90 -6.13 -11.97 -6.21
CA LEU A 90 -5.64 -12.73 -7.37
C LEU A 90 -5.85 -12.04 -8.73
N PRO A 91 -7.01 -11.41 -9.03
CA PRO A 91 -7.20 -10.71 -10.29
C PRO A 91 -6.21 -9.55 -10.46
N GLY A 92 -6.07 -8.72 -9.43
CA GLY A 92 -5.10 -7.62 -9.41
C GLY A 92 -3.65 -8.08 -9.49
N LEU A 93 -3.31 -9.16 -8.78
CA LEU A 93 -1.99 -9.79 -8.85
C LEU A 93 -1.65 -10.25 -10.27
N ALA A 94 -2.59 -10.94 -10.95
CA ALA A 94 -2.39 -11.40 -12.31
C ALA A 94 -2.16 -10.24 -13.29
N VAL A 95 -2.98 -9.19 -13.18
CA VAL A 95 -2.81 -7.97 -13.99
C VAL A 95 -1.46 -7.31 -13.68
N MET A 96 -1.09 -7.16 -12.42
CA MET A 96 0.16 -6.49 -12.04
C MET A 96 1.40 -7.27 -12.46
N LEU A 97 1.39 -8.61 -12.37
CA LEU A 97 2.45 -9.45 -12.92
C LEU A 97 2.55 -9.30 -14.44
N GLY A 98 1.41 -9.27 -15.14
CA GLY A 98 1.35 -9.03 -16.58
C GLY A 98 1.91 -7.65 -16.97
N LEU A 99 1.52 -6.59 -16.27
CA LEU A 99 2.02 -5.24 -16.49
C LEU A 99 3.52 -5.12 -16.16
N SER A 100 4.00 -5.83 -15.13
CA SER A 100 5.43 -5.87 -14.78
C SER A 100 6.24 -6.60 -15.85
N ALA A 101 5.73 -7.72 -16.37
CA ALA A 101 6.33 -8.43 -17.49
C ALA A 101 6.36 -7.58 -18.76
N LEU A 102 5.26 -6.89 -19.07
CA LEU A 102 5.18 -5.95 -20.19
C LEU A 102 6.18 -4.81 -20.04
N TYR A 103 6.31 -4.24 -18.84
CA TYR A 103 7.25 -3.16 -18.54
C TYR A 103 8.70 -3.60 -18.79
N VAL A 104 9.09 -4.79 -18.32
CA VAL A 104 10.45 -5.29 -18.51
C VAL A 104 10.74 -5.62 -19.97
N ALA A 105 9.78 -6.21 -20.69
CA ALA A 105 9.96 -6.62 -22.08
C ALA A 105 9.86 -5.46 -23.08
N HIS A 106 8.98 -4.49 -22.84
CA HIS A 106 8.60 -3.45 -23.81
C HIS A 106 8.75 -2.02 -23.27
N GLY A 107 9.27 -1.81 -22.05
CA GLY A 107 9.44 -0.48 -21.45
C GLY A 107 10.39 0.45 -22.21
N ARG A 108 11.16 -0.08 -23.17
CA ARG A 108 12.03 0.69 -24.08
C ARG A 108 11.39 1.01 -25.44
N ALA A 109 10.14 0.61 -25.66
CA ALA A 109 9.43 0.96 -26.89
C ALA A 109 9.20 2.49 -26.97
N ALA A 110 9.20 3.04 -28.19
CA ALA A 110 9.09 4.49 -28.40
C ALA A 110 7.82 5.11 -27.77
N TRP A 111 6.72 4.35 -27.72
CA TRP A 111 5.46 4.80 -27.10
C TRP A 111 5.47 4.70 -25.56
N ALA A 112 6.33 3.88 -24.97
CA ALA A 112 6.31 3.58 -23.55
C ALA A 112 6.73 4.80 -22.71
N GLY A 113 7.79 5.51 -23.12
CA GLY A 113 8.27 6.71 -22.43
C GLY A 113 7.19 7.79 -22.28
N PRO A 114 6.56 8.24 -23.38
CA PRO A 114 5.49 9.23 -23.33
C PRO A 114 4.26 8.76 -22.53
N ALA A 115 3.81 7.52 -22.71
CA ALA A 115 2.71 6.95 -21.93
C ALA A 115 2.99 6.94 -20.43
N LEU A 116 4.19 6.48 -20.04
CA LEU A 116 4.63 6.45 -18.66
C LEU A 116 4.77 7.87 -18.11
N LEU A 117 5.26 8.85 -18.86
CA LEU A 117 5.35 10.24 -18.39
C LEU A 117 3.98 10.79 -17.94
N GLY A 118 2.95 10.59 -18.76
CA GLY A 118 1.58 10.94 -18.41
C GLY A 118 1.12 10.22 -17.14
N LEU A 119 1.40 8.92 -17.05
CA LEU A 119 1.07 8.12 -15.88
C LEU A 119 1.78 8.60 -14.60
N LYS A 120 3.08 8.97 -14.67
CA LYS A 120 3.83 9.56 -13.54
C LYS A 120 3.22 10.86 -13.05
N ALA A 121 2.77 11.71 -13.98
CA ALA A 121 2.10 12.96 -13.64
C ALA A 121 0.77 12.70 -12.91
N ALA A 122 -0.03 11.72 -13.35
CA ALA A 122 -1.22 11.27 -12.62
C ALA A 122 -0.87 10.81 -11.20
N VAL A 123 0.17 9.99 -11.07
CA VAL A 123 0.64 9.48 -9.76
C VAL A 123 0.95 10.60 -8.78
N VAL A 124 1.67 11.65 -9.19
CA VAL A 124 1.98 12.79 -8.31
C VAL A 124 0.69 13.44 -7.78
N ALA A 125 -0.30 13.68 -8.65
CA ALA A 125 -1.59 14.23 -8.26
C ALA A 125 -2.37 13.29 -7.31
N LEU A 126 -2.36 11.98 -7.57
CA LEU A 126 -3.05 10.98 -6.75
C LEU A 126 -2.40 10.79 -5.37
N VAL A 127 -1.07 10.81 -5.29
CA VAL A 127 -0.34 10.77 -4.02
C VAL A 127 -0.62 12.04 -3.21
N LEU A 128 -0.66 13.21 -3.86
CA LEU A 128 -1.05 14.45 -3.20
C LEU A 128 -2.50 14.39 -2.68
N GLN A 129 -3.42 13.84 -3.46
CA GLN A 129 -4.81 13.65 -3.04
C GLN A 129 -4.90 12.70 -1.83
N ALA A 130 -4.13 11.61 -1.85
CA ALA A 130 -4.04 10.67 -0.74
C ALA A 130 -3.48 11.34 0.51
N LEU A 131 -2.43 12.15 0.38
CA LEU A 131 -1.82 12.92 1.48
C LEU A 131 -2.85 13.82 2.16
N ILE A 132 -3.58 14.63 1.39
CA ILE A 132 -4.59 15.57 1.93
C ILE A 132 -5.70 14.80 2.64
N ARG A 133 -6.24 13.77 1.99
CA ARG A 133 -7.32 12.93 2.53
C ARG A 133 -6.92 12.22 3.82
N MET A 134 -5.71 11.67 3.87
CA MET A 134 -5.21 10.96 5.05
C MET A 134 -4.82 11.91 6.17
N GLY A 135 -4.19 13.05 5.84
CA GLY A 135 -3.82 14.07 6.80
C GLY A 135 -5.01 14.54 7.62
N GLY A 136 -6.14 14.83 6.97
CA GLY A 136 -7.37 15.24 7.66
C GLY A 136 -7.97 14.20 8.60
N ARG A 137 -7.63 12.91 8.45
CA ARG A 137 -8.14 11.81 9.30
C ARG A 137 -7.17 11.42 10.41
N ALA A 138 -5.88 11.41 10.10
CA ALA A 138 -4.83 10.86 10.95
C ALA A 138 -4.18 11.91 11.88
N ILE A 139 -4.09 13.18 11.44
CA ILE A 139 -3.49 14.23 12.26
C ILE A 139 -4.54 14.79 13.23
N LYS A 140 -4.36 14.51 14.52
CA LYS A 140 -5.25 14.99 15.58
C LYS A 140 -4.47 15.78 16.63
N GLY A 141 -4.92 17.02 16.88
CA GLY A 141 -4.29 17.93 17.84
C GLY A 141 -2.85 18.33 17.48
N VAL A 142 -2.22 19.09 18.38
CA VAL A 142 -0.87 19.63 18.17
C VAL A 142 0.19 18.53 18.13
N ALA A 143 0.05 17.48 18.95
CA ALA A 143 0.98 16.36 18.97
C ALA A 143 1.02 15.59 17.64
N GLY A 144 -0.11 15.44 16.95
CA GLY A 144 -0.17 14.83 15.63
C GLY A 144 0.58 15.64 14.58
N TRP A 145 0.43 16.98 14.60
CA TRP A 145 1.15 17.87 13.68
C TRP A 145 2.67 17.79 13.87
N TRP A 146 3.14 17.78 15.12
CA TRP A 146 4.56 17.57 15.42
C TRP A 146 5.05 16.21 14.95
N ALA A 147 4.29 15.13 15.20
CA ALA A 147 4.67 13.80 14.75
C ALA A 147 4.81 13.72 13.21
N ALA A 148 3.86 14.30 12.47
CA ALA A 148 3.92 14.39 11.01
C ALA A 148 5.12 15.23 10.54
N GLY A 149 5.29 16.44 11.09
CA GLY A 149 6.38 17.35 10.71
C GLY A 149 7.77 16.79 11.01
N LEU A 150 7.95 16.19 12.18
CA LEU A 150 9.21 15.55 12.58
C LEU A 150 9.51 14.32 11.73
N ALA A 151 8.51 13.49 11.42
CA ALA A 151 8.70 12.34 10.53
C ALA A 151 9.11 12.77 9.11
N PHE A 152 8.45 13.81 8.58
CA PHE A 152 8.82 14.42 7.29
C PHE A 152 10.24 14.96 7.30
N ALA A 153 10.60 15.74 8.33
CA ALA A 153 11.92 16.34 8.46
C ALA A 153 13.00 15.26 8.63
N ALA A 154 12.77 14.25 9.47
CA ALA A 154 13.69 13.14 9.67
C ALA A 154 13.96 12.39 8.35
N LEU A 155 12.93 12.05 7.57
CA LEU A 155 13.14 11.37 6.30
C LEU A 155 13.81 12.22 5.23
N THR A 156 13.45 13.50 5.17
CA THR A 156 14.00 14.43 4.18
C THR A 156 15.46 14.76 4.47
N PHE A 157 15.78 15.01 5.75
CA PHE A 157 17.05 15.58 6.14
C PHE A 157 18.01 14.60 6.80
N THR A 158 17.65 13.33 6.99
CA THR A 158 18.53 12.34 7.62
C THR A 158 18.52 11.01 6.87
N VAL A 159 19.42 10.10 7.27
CA VAL A 159 19.46 8.70 6.80
C VAL A 159 18.67 7.75 7.71
N LEU A 160 17.85 8.28 8.62
CA LEU A 160 17.08 7.45 9.54
C LEU A 160 16.11 6.53 8.79
N PRO A 161 16.12 5.23 9.08
CA PRO A 161 15.23 4.30 8.41
C PRO A 161 13.80 4.52 8.90
N PHE A 162 12.83 4.53 7.97
CA PHE A 162 11.41 4.70 8.28
C PHE A 162 10.89 3.87 9.48
N PRO A 163 11.24 2.58 9.65
CA PRO A 163 10.77 1.79 10.79
C PRO A 163 11.16 2.41 12.14
N LEU A 164 12.34 3.02 12.25
CA LEU A 164 12.78 3.70 13.47
C LEU A 164 11.91 4.93 13.77
N ILE A 165 11.54 5.70 12.74
CA ILE A 165 10.69 6.89 12.89
C ILE A 165 9.29 6.50 13.38
N ILE A 166 8.72 5.42 12.83
CA ILE A 166 7.43 4.89 13.28
C ILE A 166 7.50 4.36 14.71
N LEU A 167 8.56 3.62 15.05
CA LEU A 167 8.78 3.13 16.41
C LEU A 167 8.93 4.28 17.41
N ALA A 168 9.67 5.34 17.05
CA ALA A 168 9.82 6.53 17.87
C ALA A 168 8.48 7.25 18.08
N ALA A 169 7.67 7.42 17.03
CA ALA A 169 6.34 8.00 17.14
C ALA A 169 5.42 7.17 18.06
N GLY A 170 5.48 5.83 17.94
CA GLY A 170 4.76 4.91 18.81
C GLY A 170 5.21 5.00 20.27
N ALA A 171 6.52 5.04 20.53
CA ALA A 171 7.08 5.18 21.87
C ALA A 171 6.68 6.51 22.53
N VAL A 172 6.79 7.63 21.79
CA VAL A 172 6.34 8.94 22.27
C VAL A 172 4.84 8.91 22.57
N GLY A 173 4.02 8.34 21.69
CA GLY A 173 2.57 8.25 21.90
C GLY A 173 2.21 7.38 23.09
N TRP A 174 2.99 6.32 23.34
CA TRP A 174 2.84 5.47 24.52
C TRP A 174 3.13 6.22 25.82
N ILE A 175 4.23 6.98 25.86
CA ILE A 175 4.64 7.78 27.04
C ILE A 175 3.62 8.88 27.33
N LEU A 176 3.14 9.57 26.29
CA LEU A 176 2.12 10.61 26.41
C LEU A 176 0.71 10.06 26.70
N GLY A 177 0.53 8.76 26.64
CA GLY A 177 -0.75 8.07 26.81
C GLY A 177 -1.21 7.98 28.27
N GLY A 178 -1.59 9.10 28.87
CA GLY A 178 -2.34 9.13 30.14
C GLY A 178 -3.77 9.66 29.92
N GLY A 179 -4.78 9.06 30.55
CA GLY A 179 -6.17 9.54 30.55
C GLY A 179 -7.22 8.49 30.16
N ALA A 180 -8.50 8.78 30.38
CA ALA A 180 -9.60 7.87 30.01
C ALA A 180 -9.83 7.87 28.49
N VAL A 181 -9.87 6.67 27.89
CA VAL A 181 -10.35 6.48 26.52
C VAL A 181 -11.85 6.16 26.59
N ALA A 182 -12.63 6.66 25.63
CA ALA A 182 -14.00 6.18 25.44
C ALA A 182 -13.95 4.66 25.18
N VAL A 183 -14.27 3.88 26.20
CA VAL A 183 -14.25 2.42 26.15
C VAL A 183 -15.41 2.00 25.26
N VAL A 184 -15.10 1.58 24.03
CA VAL A 184 -16.03 0.70 23.30
C VAL A 184 -15.98 -0.63 24.06
N PRO A 185 -17.11 -1.16 24.56
CA PRO A 185 -17.11 -2.44 25.25
C PRO A 185 -16.47 -3.48 24.35
N ALA A 186 -15.34 -4.06 24.79
CA ALA A 186 -14.78 -5.22 24.10
C ALA A 186 -15.84 -6.32 24.16
N GLU A 187 -16.16 -6.94 23.01
CA GLU A 187 -16.98 -8.15 23.04
C GLU A 187 -16.26 -9.17 23.93
N THR A 188 -16.94 -9.57 25.00
CA THR A 188 -16.39 -10.45 26.02
C THR A 188 -16.03 -11.81 25.42
N GLY A 189 -14.76 -12.19 25.49
CA GLY A 189 -14.45 -13.56 25.94
C GLY A 189 -13.94 -14.57 24.92
N THR A 190 -13.40 -14.22 23.75
CA THR A 190 -12.68 -15.21 22.94
C THR A 190 -11.17 -15.16 23.22
N ARG A 191 -10.63 -16.26 23.78
CA ARG A 191 -9.18 -16.48 23.84
C ARG A 191 -8.65 -16.47 22.41
N THR A 192 -7.55 -15.76 22.17
CA THR A 192 -6.83 -15.82 20.90
C THR A 192 -6.55 -17.29 20.58
N PRO A 193 -6.99 -17.82 19.42
CA PRO A 193 -6.75 -19.21 19.06
C PRO A 193 -5.26 -19.37 18.69
N TRP A 194 -4.43 -19.60 19.70
CA TRP A 194 -2.96 -19.65 19.56
C TRP A 194 -2.51 -20.69 18.52
N ARG A 195 -3.25 -21.79 18.37
CA ARG A 195 -2.99 -22.79 17.31
C ARG A 195 -3.19 -22.20 15.93
N THR A 196 -4.30 -21.48 15.70
CA THR A 196 -4.55 -20.78 14.44
C THR A 196 -3.49 -19.71 14.19
N ALA A 197 -3.10 -18.96 15.23
CA ALA A 197 -2.03 -17.98 15.12
C ALA A 197 -0.70 -18.62 14.67
N LEU A 198 -0.30 -19.74 15.29
CA LEU A 198 0.90 -20.48 14.90
C LEU A 198 0.82 -21.02 13.48
N VAL A 199 -0.32 -21.57 13.07
CA VAL A 199 -0.51 -22.08 11.70
C VAL A 199 -0.40 -20.95 10.68
N CYS A 200 -1.10 -19.83 10.90
CA CYS A 200 -1.02 -18.68 10.00
C CYS A 200 0.39 -18.07 9.97
N LEU A 201 1.07 -18.00 11.11
CA LEU A 201 2.45 -17.52 11.20
C LEU A 201 3.42 -18.45 10.46
N ALA A 202 3.28 -19.77 10.62
CA ALA A 202 4.09 -20.75 9.91
C ALA A 202 3.85 -20.67 8.39
N ILE A 203 2.60 -20.57 7.94
CA ILE A 203 2.25 -20.42 6.53
C ILE A 203 2.86 -19.14 5.95
N TRP A 204 2.75 -18.02 6.66
CA TRP A 204 3.33 -16.77 6.22
C TRP A 204 4.87 -16.84 6.13
N LEU A 205 5.55 -17.29 7.19
CA LEU A 205 7.00 -17.24 7.28
C LEU A 205 7.71 -18.38 6.55
N ALA A 206 7.05 -19.50 6.26
CA ALA A 206 7.66 -20.65 5.59
C ALA A 206 8.43 -20.28 4.29
N PRO A 207 7.84 -19.59 3.29
CA PRO A 207 8.59 -19.23 2.09
C PRO A 207 9.71 -18.22 2.34
N VAL A 208 9.55 -17.33 3.33
CA VAL A 208 10.58 -16.35 3.71
C VAL A 208 11.79 -17.06 4.32
N LEU A 209 11.53 -17.97 5.28
CA LEU A 209 12.56 -18.78 5.93
C LEU A 209 13.22 -19.73 4.95
N LEU A 210 12.46 -20.33 4.03
CA LEU A 210 13.02 -21.18 2.99
C LEU A 210 13.99 -20.40 2.08
N ALA A 211 13.62 -19.21 1.62
CA ALA A 211 14.50 -18.35 0.84
C ALA A 211 15.75 -17.94 1.63
N LEU A 212 15.59 -17.62 2.92
CA LEU A 212 16.69 -17.24 3.81
C LEU A 212 17.66 -18.40 4.07
N VAL A 213 17.16 -19.62 4.26
CA VAL A 213 18.00 -20.81 4.52
C VAL A 213 18.72 -21.28 3.26
N LEU A 214 18.01 -21.34 2.12
CA LEU A 214 18.58 -21.83 0.87
C LEU A 214 19.53 -20.81 0.22
N ALA A 215 19.23 -19.51 0.35
CA ALA A 215 19.99 -18.46 -0.31
C ALA A 215 19.95 -17.14 0.48
N PRO A 216 20.61 -17.06 1.66
CA PRO A 216 20.50 -15.93 2.58
C PRO A 216 20.90 -14.57 1.98
N GLY A 217 21.85 -14.57 1.04
CA GLY A 217 22.33 -13.37 0.36
C GLY A 217 21.45 -12.91 -0.81
N SER A 218 20.48 -13.73 -1.25
CA SER A 218 19.70 -13.52 -2.46
C SER A 218 18.72 -12.35 -2.34
N THR A 219 18.41 -11.73 -3.49
CA THR A 219 17.36 -10.69 -3.60
C THR A 219 16.02 -11.20 -3.08
N LEU A 220 15.67 -12.46 -3.34
CA LEU A 220 14.41 -13.06 -2.90
C LEU A 220 14.32 -13.15 -1.36
N ALA A 221 15.40 -13.57 -0.69
CA ALA A 221 15.46 -13.62 0.77
C ALA A 221 15.34 -12.22 1.39
N ARG A 222 16.04 -11.23 0.82
CA ARG A 222 15.95 -9.82 1.26
C ARG A 222 14.54 -9.25 1.06
N MET A 223 13.91 -9.50 -0.09
CA MET A 223 12.53 -9.12 -0.35
C MET A 223 11.57 -9.74 0.66
N GLY A 224 11.73 -11.04 0.95
CA GLY A 224 10.93 -11.74 1.96
C GLY A 224 11.01 -11.07 3.33
N GLY A 225 12.21 -10.70 3.78
CA GLY A 225 12.41 -9.98 5.04
C GLY A 225 11.84 -8.56 5.04
N VAL A 226 12.19 -7.75 4.04
CA VAL A 226 11.77 -6.34 3.93
C VAL A 226 10.25 -6.21 3.83
N PHE A 227 9.62 -6.99 2.94
CA PHE A 227 8.17 -6.94 2.77
C PHE A 227 7.41 -7.55 3.95
N SER A 228 7.99 -8.52 4.66
CA SER A 228 7.41 -9.03 5.93
C SER A 228 7.41 -7.97 7.03
N ILE A 229 8.52 -7.24 7.19
CA ILE A 229 8.60 -6.10 8.13
C ILE A 229 7.58 -5.04 7.75
N LEU A 230 7.49 -4.73 6.45
CA LEU A 230 6.54 -3.76 5.94
C LEU A 230 5.10 -4.14 6.23
N ALA A 231 4.72 -5.41 6.05
CA ALA A 231 3.37 -5.87 6.33
C ALA A 231 2.98 -5.72 7.81
N MET A 232 3.95 -5.83 8.73
CA MET A 232 3.75 -5.57 10.16
C MET A 232 3.66 -4.07 10.50
N ALA A 233 4.38 -3.24 9.74
CA ALA A 233 4.51 -1.80 9.99
C ALA A 233 3.51 -0.93 9.20
N SER A 234 2.69 -1.53 8.35
CA SER A 234 1.78 -0.82 7.45
C SER A 234 0.50 -0.35 8.15
N PHE A 235 0.63 0.67 9.00
CA PHE A 235 -0.48 1.42 9.59
C PHE A 235 -0.77 2.68 8.75
N GLY A 236 -2.00 2.88 8.30
CA GLY A 236 -2.36 4.02 7.46
C GLY A 236 -2.38 3.75 5.95
N GLY A 237 -2.47 2.50 5.52
CA GLY A 237 -2.72 2.15 4.11
C GLY A 237 -1.48 2.16 3.21
N ALA A 238 -1.70 1.82 1.94
CA ALA A 238 -0.66 1.46 0.96
C ALA A 238 0.41 2.54 0.71
N TYR A 239 0.08 3.83 0.87
CA TYR A 239 1.02 4.93 0.57
C TYR A 239 2.14 5.06 1.62
N ALA A 240 1.85 4.80 2.90
CA ALA A 240 2.89 4.81 3.94
C ALA A 240 3.88 3.67 3.72
N ALA A 241 3.38 2.50 3.34
CA ALA A 241 4.20 1.36 2.97
C ALA A 241 5.09 1.65 1.77
N LEU A 242 4.58 2.37 0.77
CA LEU A 242 5.33 2.71 -0.42
C LEU A 242 6.55 3.59 -0.14
N ALA A 243 6.46 4.51 0.83
CA ALA A 243 7.59 5.35 1.19
C ALA A 243 8.77 4.55 1.76
N TYR A 244 8.48 3.53 2.58
CA TYR A 244 9.51 2.60 3.05
C TYR A 244 10.10 1.79 1.89
N VAL A 245 9.26 1.31 0.99
CA VAL A 245 9.73 0.54 -0.17
C VAL A 245 10.55 1.39 -1.13
N GLY A 246 10.24 2.67 -1.29
CA GLY A 246 11.09 3.63 -1.99
C GLY A 246 12.51 3.67 -1.42
N GLN A 247 12.64 3.80 -0.10
CA GLN A 247 13.94 3.79 0.58
C GLN A 247 14.66 2.45 0.43
N ALA A 248 13.96 1.33 0.67
CA ALA A 248 14.54 0.00 0.58
C ALA A 248 14.97 -0.33 -0.86
N ALA A 249 14.14 0.02 -1.85
CA ALA A 249 14.44 -0.20 -3.26
C ALA A 249 15.67 0.58 -3.71
N GLY A 250 15.83 1.84 -3.24
CA GLY A 250 17.04 2.61 -3.49
C GLY A 250 18.27 2.01 -2.80
N ALA A 251 18.15 1.67 -1.51
CA ALA A 251 19.26 1.12 -0.72
C ALA A 251 19.76 -0.24 -1.22
N PHE A 252 18.86 -1.09 -1.72
CA PHE A 252 19.19 -2.41 -2.26
C PHE A 252 19.35 -2.44 -3.78
N GLY A 253 19.24 -1.30 -4.47
CA GLY A 253 19.37 -1.23 -5.93
C GLY A 253 18.31 -2.04 -6.68
N TRP A 254 17.09 -2.13 -6.14
CA TRP A 254 16.00 -2.83 -6.80
C TRP A 254 15.42 -2.01 -7.94
N LEU A 255 15.07 -0.75 -7.68
CA LEU A 255 14.42 0.14 -8.63
C LEU A 255 15.03 1.54 -8.58
N ALA A 256 15.18 2.15 -9.75
CA ALA A 256 15.45 3.59 -9.83
C ALA A 256 14.18 4.42 -9.48
N PRO A 257 14.31 5.69 -9.07
CA PRO A 257 13.18 6.54 -8.69
C PRO A 257 12.08 6.63 -9.76
N GLY A 258 12.49 6.76 -11.03
CA GLY A 258 11.56 6.78 -12.16
C GLY A 258 10.76 5.47 -12.33
N GLN A 259 11.37 4.32 -12.02
CA GLN A 259 10.68 3.02 -12.09
C GLN A 259 9.70 2.84 -10.93
N MET A 260 9.98 3.41 -9.76
CA MET A 260 9.02 3.41 -8.65
C MET A 260 7.75 4.18 -9.01
N LEU A 261 7.90 5.34 -9.68
CA LEU A 261 6.78 6.09 -10.24
C LEU A 261 6.02 5.30 -11.32
N ASP A 262 6.73 4.62 -12.23
CA ASP A 262 6.12 3.74 -13.24
C ASP A 262 5.26 2.66 -12.58
N GLY A 263 5.84 1.94 -11.61
CA GLY A 263 5.16 0.88 -10.89
C GLY A 263 3.92 1.36 -10.14
N LEU A 264 4.00 2.50 -9.46
CA LEU A 264 2.84 3.08 -8.79
C LEU A 264 1.76 3.47 -9.80
N GLY A 265 2.16 4.04 -10.93
CA GLY A 265 1.27 4.35 -12.04
C GLY A 265 0.51 3.14 -12.54
N LEU A 266 1.23 2.05 -12.82
CA LEU A 266 0.64 0.80 -13.27
C LEU A 266 -0.33 0.24 -12.21
N ALA A 267 0.03 0.31 -10.93
CA ALA A 267 -0.81 -0.16 -9.82
C ALA A 267 -2.15 0.59 -9.72
N GLU A 268 -2.18 1.90 -9.97
CA GLU A 268 -3.42 2.69 -10.00
C GLU A 268 -4.36 2.28 -11.15
N THR A 269 -3.84 1.59 -12.17
CA THR A 269 -4.62 1.06 -13.30
C THR A 269 -5.12 -0.38 -13.07
N THR A 270 -4.67 -1.02 -11.98
CA THR A 270 -5.04 -2.40 -11.67
C THR A 270 -6.26 -2.50 -10.77
N PRO A 271 -7.11 -3.53 -10.92
CA PRO A 271 -8.13 -3.82 -9.93
C PRO A 271 -7.47 -4.33 -8.64
N GLY A 272 -8.06 -4.00 -7.49
CA GLY A 272 -7.58 -4.44 -6.20
C GLY A 272 -6.62 -3.45 -5.53
N PRO A 273 -6.02 -3.83 -4.38
CA PRO A 273 -5.31 -2.89 -3.50
C PRO A 273 -4.13 -2.22 -4.17
N LEU A 274 -3.99 -0.91 -3.95
CA LEU A 274 -2.84 -0.14 -4.44
C LEU A 274 -1.49 -0.72 -4.00
N VAL A 275 -1.45 -1.41 -2.86
CA VAL A 275 -0.25 -2.09 -2.36
C VAL A 275 0.26 -3.19 -3.31
N LEU A 276 -0.50 -3.56 -4.36
CA LEU A 276 -0.01 -4.39 -5.45
C LEU A 276 1.17 -3.78 -6.21
N VAL A 277 1.44 -2.47 -6.08
CA VAL A 277 2.71 -1.87 -6.52
C VAL A 277 3.93 -2.64 -6.01
N LEU A 278 3.85 -3.25 -4.82
CA LEU A 278 4.94 -4.05 -4.25
C LEU A 278 5.27 -5.29 -5.10
N VAL A 279 4.29 -5.83 -5.82
CA VAL A 279 4.50 -6.92 -6.77
C VAL A 279 5.41 -6.47 -7.90
N PHE A 280 5.22 -5.26 -8.42
CA PHE A 280 6.12 -4.69 -9.42
C PHE A 280 7.50 -4.44 -8.87
N VAL A 281 7.60 -3.92 -7.64
CA VAL A 281 8.91 -3.73 -6.98
C VAL A 281 9.65 -5.07 -6.84
N GLY A 282 8.94 -6.10 -6.37
CA GLY A 282 9.46 -7.46 -6.27
C GLY A 282 9.88 -8.04 -7.61
N PHE A 283 9.03 -7.89 -8.63
CA PHE A 283 9.23 -8.43 -9.96
C PHE A 283 10.41 -7.78 -10.67
N VAL A 284 10.38 -6.46 -10.80
CA VAL A 284 11.39 -5.68 -11.52
C VAL A 284 12.72 -5.71 -10.76
N GLY A 285 12.69 -5.60 -9.42
CA GLY A 285 13.89 -5.68 -8.60
C GLY A 285 14.59 -7.03 -8.70
N ALA A 286 13.83 -8.13 -8.68
CA ALA A 286 14.40 -9.47 -8.81
C ALA A 286 14.88 -9.76 -10.24
N TYR A 287 14.17 -9.26 -11.26
CA TYR A 287 14.60 -9.36 -12.66
C TYR A 287 15.97 -8.70 -12.88
N GLN A 288 16.15 -7.48 -12.37
CA GLN A 288 17.38 -6.69 -12.59
C GLN A 288 18.59 -7.23 -11.81
N ASN A 289 18.36 -7.90 -10.68
CA ASN A 289 19.42 -8.39 -9.79
C ASN A 289 19.72 -9.88 -9.98
N ALA A 290 19.08 -10.55 -10.95
CA ALA A 290 19.32 -11.96 -11.26
C ALA A 290 20.20 -12.10 -12.52
N PRO A 291 20.96 -13.20 -12.63
CA PRO A 291 21.61 -13.56 -13.88
C PRO A 291 20.62 -13.62 -15.05
N PRO A 292 21.00 -13.23 -16.28
CA PRO A 292 20.08 -13.13 -17.41
C PRO A 292 19.27 -14.40 -17.68
N GLU A 293 19.86 -15.57 -17.46
CA GLU A 293 19.24 -16.88 -17.67
C GLU A 293 18.15 -17.21 -16.64
N TRP A 294 18.21 -16.62 -15.44
CA TRP A 294 17.22 -16.81 -14.37
C TRP A 294 16.30 -15.60 -14.18
N ALA A 295 16.50 -14.52 -14.94
CA ALA A 295 15.85 -13.23 -14.70
C ALA A 295 14.33 -13.31 -14.63
N TRP A 296 13.68 -14.03 -15.56
CA TRP A 296 12.22 -14.18 -15.56
C TRP A 296 11.71 -15.01 -14.37
N ILE A 297 12.39 -16.11 -14.03
CA ILE A 297 12.01 -16.94 -12.88
C ILE A 297 12.17 -16.15 -11.58
N ALA A 298 13.28 -15.44 -11.44
CA ALA A 298 13.54 -14.54 -10.33
C ALA A 298 12.48 -13.43 -10.24
N ALA A 299 12.07 -12.87 -11.38
CA ALA A 299 11.03 -11.85 -11.44
C ALA A 299 9.68 -12.36 -10.94
N LEU A 300 9.21 -13.50 -11.44
CA LEU A 300 7.98 -14.11 -10.94
C LEU A 300 8.10 -14.44 -9.44
N ALA A 301 9.22 -15.03 -9.01
CA ALA A 301 9.45 -15.35 -7.61
C ALA A 301 9.44 -14.10 -6.71
N GLY A 302 10.10 -13.02 -7.13
CA GLY A 302 10.15 -11.74 -6.42
C GLY A 302 8.77 -11.09 -6.31
N GLY A 303 8.01 -11.05 -7.41
CA GLY A 303 6.64 -10.54 -7.42
C GLY A 303 5.69 -11.37 -6.54
N LEU A 304 5.79 -12.70 -6.58
CA LEU A 304 5.00 -13.60 -5.74
C LEU A 304 5.41 -13.52 -4.26
N MET A 305 6.70 -13.38 -3.95
CA MET A 305 7.18 -13.15 -2.59
C MET A 305 6.61 -11.85 -2.02
N ALA A 306 6.64 -10.78 -2.81
CA ALA A 306 6.04 -9.49 -2.42
C ALA A 306 4.54 -9.61 -2.17
N ALA A 307 3.79 -10.25 -3.07
CA ALA A 307 2.36 -10.50 -2.89
C ALA A 307 2.08 -11.30 -1.62
N TRP A 308 2.79 -12.42 -1.45
CA TRP A 308 2.60 -13.32 -0.31
C TRP A 308 2.85 -12.62 1.01
N THR A 309 4.00 -11.98 1.16
CA THR A 309 4.39 -11.30 2.40
C THR A 309 3.52 -10.08 2.71
N THR A 310 2.92 -9.46 1.69
CA THR A 310 1.98 -8.34 1.87
C THR A 310 0.61 -8.79 2.36
N PHE A 311 0.06 -9.88 1.81
CA PHE A 311 -1.33 -10.28 2.06
C PHE A 311 -1.49 -11.44 3.04
N ALA A 312 -0.51 -12.33 3.19
CA ALA A 312 -0.58 -13.46 4.12
C ALA A 312 -0.77 -13.03 5.60
N PRO A 313 -0.10 -11.98 6.11
CA PRO A 313 -0.27 -11.53 7.50
C PRO A 313 -1.70 -11.11 7.83
N SER A 314 -2.46 -10.59 6.87
CA SER A 314 -3.86 -10.25 7.08
C SER A 314 -4.70 -11.44 7.54
N PHE A 315 -4.44 -12.65 7.03
CA PHE A 315 -5.18 -13.84 7.47
C PHE A 315 -4.87 -14.20 8.93
N LEU A 316 -3.61 -14.03 9.37
CA LEU A 316 -3.24 -14.14 10.78
C LEU A 316 -4.04 -13.15 11.64
N TRP A 317 -4.12 -11.90 11.20
CA TRP A 317 -4.82 -10.86 11.95
C TRP A 317 -6.33 -11.07 12.01
N ILE A 318 -6.94 -11.52 10.93
CA ILE A 318 -8.38 -11.76 10.87
C ILE A 318 -8.77 -13.01 11.66
N PHE A 319 -8.04 -14.12 11.53
CA PHE A 319 -8.40 -15.37 12.19
C PHE A 319 -7.94 -15.45 13.65
N ALA A 320 -6.93 -14.67 14.07
CA ALA A 320 -6.39 -14.75 15.42
C ALA A 320 -6.10 -13.39 16.10
N GLY A 321 -5.97 -12.29 15.34
CA GLY A 321 -5.57 -10.98 15.86
C GLY A 321 -6.67 -10.23 16.62
N GLY A 322 -7.95 -10.53 16.37
CA GLY A 322 -9.12 -9.85 16.95
C GLY A 322 -9.00 -9.47 18.43
N PRO A 323 -8.90 -10.46 19.33
CA PRO A 323 -8.87 -10.22 20.76
C PRO A 323 -7.66 -9.39 21.23
N VAL A 324 -6.56 -9.38 20.48
CA VAL A 324 -5.34 -8.66 20.85
C VAL A 324 -5.46 -7.18 20.51
N PHE A 325 -5.91 -6.85 19.30
CA PHE A 325 -6.01 -5.47 18.83
C PHE A 325 -7.13 -4.69 19.54
N GLU A 326 -8.25 -5.35 19.87
CA GLU A 326 -9.30 -4.75 20.69
C GLU A 326 -8.81 -4.40 22.11
N ARG A 327 -8.02 -5.31 22.73
CA ARG A 327 -7.38 -5.08 24.03
C ARG A 327 -6.33 -3.96 24.01
N LEU A 328 -5.64 -3.78 22.90
CA LEU A 328 -4.67 -2.70 22.74
C LEU A 328 -5.39 -1.34 22.67
N ARG A 329 -6.45 -1.22 21.86
CA ARG A 329 -7.16 0.05 21.67
C ARG A 329 -8.00 0.48 22.87
N SER A 330 -8.52 -0.47 23.66
CA SER A 330 -9.27 -0.13 24.88
C SER A 330 -8.39 0.48 25.97
N ARG A 331 -7.05 0.44 25.81
CA ARG A 331 -6.10 1.04 26.74
C ARG A 331 -5.64 2.43 26.23
N PRO A 332 -5.42 3.41 27.13
CA PRO A 332 -5.00 4.76 26.76
C PRO A 332 -3.64 4.85 26.06
N ARG A 333 -2.65 4.12 26.57
CA ARG A 333 -1.28 4.15 26.03
C ARG A 333 -1.17 3.61 24.61
N PRO A 334 -1.64 2.38 24.31
CA PRO A 334 -1.54 1.86 22.94
C PRO A 334 -2.42 2.64 21.96
N ALA A 335 -3.60 3.12 22.38
CA ALA A 335 -4.44 3.96 21.52
C ALA A 335 -3.72 5.24 21.08
N ARG A 336 -3.03 5.92 21.99
CA ARG A 336 -2.27 7.13 21.68
C ARG A 336 -0.99 6.85 20.89
N ALA A 337 -0.32 5.73 21.16
CA ALA A 337 0.80 5.24 20.35
C ALA A 337 0.39 5.05 18.88
N LEU A 338 -0.71 4.32 18.63
CA LEU A 338 -1.25 4.11 17.28
C LEU A 338 -1.65 5.42 16.60
N SER A 339 -2.26 6.35 17.34
CA SER A 339 -2.63 7.67 16.80
C SER A 339 -1.41 8.48 16.34
N LEU A 340 -0.30 8.47 17.08
CA LEU A 340 0.91 9.18 16.64
C LEU A 340 1.65 8.46 15.52
N VAL A 341 1.61 7.12 15.49
CA VAL A 341 2.10 6.35 14.33
C VAL A 341 1.35 6.73 13.07
N SER A 342 0.01 6.81 13.12
CA SER A 342 -0.79 7.25 11.98
C SER A 342 -0.48 8.69 11.55
N ALA A 343 -0.24 9.60 12.50
CA ALA A 343 0.15 10.98 12.17
C ALA A 343 1.55 11.05 11.54
N ALA A 344 2.53 10.31 12.08
CA ALA A 344 3.88 10.21 11.51
C ALA A 344 3.84 9.64 10.08
N ALA A 345 2.98 8.64 9.82
CA ALA A 345 2.79 8.08 8.49
C ALA A 345 2.32 9.13 7.45
N VAL A 346 1.56 10.17 7.87
CA VAL A 346 1.21 11.30 6.98
C VAL A 346 2.46 12.09 6.58
N GLY A 347 3.35 12.38 7.54
CA GLY A 347 4.63 13.03 7.26
C GLY A 347 5.52 12.23 6.31
N VAL A 348 5.49 10.90 6.45
CA VAL A 348 6.18 9.97 5.55
C VAL A 348 5.62 10.03 4.12
N ILE A 349 4.30 10.07 3.97
CA ILE A 349 3.64 10.22 2.66
C ILE A 349 3.96 11.59 2.07
N ALA A 350 4.02 12.64 2.89
CA ALA A 350 4.42 13.97 2.43
C ALA A 350 5.85 13.97 1.87
N ASN A 351 6.78 13.28 2.54
CA ASN A 351 8.15 13.12 2.05
C ASN A 351 8.16 12.39 0.70
N LEU A 352 7.41 11.30 0.56
CA LEU A 352 7.28 10.56 -0.70
C LEU A 352 6.67 11.43 -1.81
N ALA A 353 5.64 12.22 -1.51
CA ALA A 353 5.00 13.12 -2.47
C ALA A 353 5.99 14.17 -3.02
N VAL A 354 6.76 14.80 -2.11
CA VAL A 354 7.81 15.75 -2.48
C VAL A 354 8.89 15.06 -3.30
N TRP A 355 9.34 13.89 -2.85
CA TRP A 355 10.37 13.11 -3.54
C TRP A 355 9.97 12.76 -4.97
N PHE A 356 8.73 12.29 -5.17
CA PHE A 356 8.18 12.01 -6.49
C PHE A 356 8.05 13.24 -7.37
N ALA A 357 7.52 14.35 -6.83
CA ALA A 357 7.42 15.60 -7.57
C ALA A 357 8.79 16.10 -8.01
N VAL A 358 9.79 16.05 -7.13
CA VAL A 358 11.17 16.46 -7.44
C VAL A 358 11.76 15.58 -8.55
N HIS A 359 11.67 14.25 -8.43
CA HIS A 359 12.25 13.32 -9.41
C HIS A 359 11.52 13.29 -10.75
N LEU A 360 10.27 13.76 -10.80
CA LEU A 360 9.52 13.91 -12.05
C LEU A 360 9.80 15.25 -12.73
N LEU A 361 9.84 16.34 -11.96
CA LEU A 361 9.85 17.70 -12.48
C LEU A 361 11.26 18.28 -12.66
N PHE A 362 12.25 17.78 -11.92
CA PHE A 362 13.59 18.34 -11.90
C PHE A 362 14.63 17.24 -12.07
N ARG A 363 15.81 17.62 -12.56
CA ARG A 363 17.03 16.83 -12.34
C ARG A 363 17.49 17.04 -10.91
N VAL A 364 17.96 15.96 -10.32
CA VAL A 364 18.39 15.95 -8.93
C VAL A 364 19.92 15.92 -8.90
N GLY A 365 20.51 16.86 -8.14
CA GLY A 365 21.95 17.03 -8.03
C GLY A 365 22.58 16.17 -6.94
N ALA A 366 23.88 16.35 -6.69
CA ALA A 366 24.59 15.61 -5.65
C ALA A 366 24.02 15.87 -4.25
N VAL A 367 23.83 14.79 -3.48
CA VAL A 367 23.42 14.86 -2.07
C VAL A 367 24.51 15.57 -1.27
N ARG A 368 24.15 16.69 -0.62
CA ARG A 368 25.05 17.38 0.33
C ARG A 368 24.84 16.78 1.71
N ALA A 369 25.92 16.32 2.35
CA ALA A 369 25.88 15.77 3.69
C ALA A 369 26.67 16.64 4.67
N TRP A 370 26.06 16.90 5.84
CA TRP A 370 26.65 17.59 6.98
C TRP A 370 26.47 16.71 8.22
N GLY A 371 27.36 15.72 8.38
CA GLY A 371 27.25 14.72 9.44
C GLY A 371 25.98 13.86 9.28
N PRO A 372 25.08 13.79 10.28
CA PRO A 372 23.84 13.01 10.18
C PRO A 372 22.79 13.67 9.29
N LEU A 373 22.97 14.96 8.95
CA LEU A 373 22.06 15.69 8.09
C LEU A 373 22.47 15.53 6.63
N ARG A 374 21.48 15.33 5.77
CA ARG A 374 21.63 15.34 4.31
C ARG A 374 20.58 16.25 3.69
N ALA A 375 20.90 16.86 2.56
CA ALA A 375 19.93 17.56 1.76
C ALA A 375 20.21 17.28 0.28
N GLU A 376 19.17 16.90 -0.43
CA GLU A 376 19.18 16.73 -1.87
C GLU A 376 18.31 17.82 -2.45
N ALA A 377 18.95 18.84 -3.03
CA ALA A 377 18.25 19.97 -3.62
C ALA A 377 18.03 19.73 -5.12
N PRO A 378 16.82 19.95 -5.65
CA PRO A 378 16.60 19.93 -7.09
C PRO A 378 17.39 21.06 -7.76
N ASP A 379 17.89 20.81 -8.97
CA ASP A 379 18.38 21.88 -9.82
C ASP A 379 17.18 22.64 -10.39
N LEU A 380 16.90 23.82 -9.83
CA LEU A 380 15.74 24.64 -10.21
C LEU A 380 15.78 25.09 -11.68
N GLY A 381 16.96 25.09 -12.34
CA GLY A 381 17.08 25.40 -13.76
C GLY A 381 16.71 24.24 -14.68
N SER A 382 16.53 23.03 -14.13
CA SER A 382 16.38 21.79 -14.90
C SER A 382 14.92 21.33 -15.08
N VAL A 383 13.97 22.26 -15.01
CA VAL A 383 12.53 21.94 -15.02
C VAL A 383 12.13 21.20 -16.29
N ASN A 384 11.49 20.05 -16.13
CA ASN A 384 10.82 19.32 -17.20
C ASN A 384 9.44 19.93 -17.46
N LEU A 385 9.36 20.86 -18.40
CA LEU A 385 8.12 21.56 -18.76
C LEU A 385 6.99 20.61 -19.22
N PRO A 386 7.24 19.60 -20.07
CA PRO A 386 6.26 18.55 -20.37
C PRO A 386 5.66 17.89 -19.12
N ALA A 387 6.53 17.46 -18.20
CA ALA A 387 6.09 16.80 -16.96
C ALA A 387 5.31 17.77 -16.05
N ALA A 388 5.72 19.03 -15.98
CA ALA A 388 5.03 20.07 -15.21
C ALA A 388 3.62 20.34 -15.77
N GLY A 389 3.50 20.50 -17.10
CA GLY A 389 2.21 20.69 -17.77
C GLY A 389 1.26 19.52 -17.55
N LEU A 390 1.75 18.29 -17.70
CA LEU A 390 0.98 17.08 -17.42
C LEU A 390 0.59 16.98 -15.93
N THR A 391 1.47 17.36 -15.02
CA THR A 391 1.18 17.32 -13.57
C THR A 391 0.09 18.35 -13.21
N LEU A 392 0.14 19.55 -13.78
CA LEU A 392 -0.91 20.56 -13.59
C LEU A 392 -2.26 20.08 -14.15
N LEU A 393 -2.26 19.46 -15.34
CA LEU A 393 -3.44 18.85 -15.93
C LEU A 393 -4.02 17.76 -15.00
N ALA A 394 -3.18 16.85 -14.51
CA ALA A 394 -3.59 15.80 -13.58
C ALA A 394 -4.19 16.38 -12.30
N CYS A 395 -3.56 17.41 -11.70
CA CYS A 395 -4.11 18.11 -10.54
C CYS A 395 -5.47 18.75 -10.84
N GLY A 396 -5.64 19.38 -12.01
CA GLY A 396 -6.92 19.92 -12.45
C GLY A 396 -8.01 18.85 -12.55
N LEU A 397 -7.70 17.72 -13.17
CA LEU A 397 -8.63 16.58 -13.30
C LEU A 397 -9.01 16.00 -11.93
N VAL A 398 -8.04 15.83 -11.03
CA VAL A 398 -8.23 15.21 -9.71
C VAL A 398 -8.94 16.12 -8.73
N PHE A 399 -8.52 17.39 -8.61
CA PHE A 399 -8.99 18.29 -7.55
C PHE A 399 -10.13 19.21 -7.99
N ALA A 400 -10.03 19.81 -9.18
CA ALA A 400 -11.03 20.75 -9.67
C ALA A 400 -12.23 20.01 -10.27
N LEU A 401 -11.98 19.07 -11.17
CA LEU A 401 -13.02 18.34 -11.89
C LEU A 401 -13.46 17.05 -11.19
N ARG A 402 -12.70 16.56 -10.19
CA ARG A 402 -12.98 15.35 -9.41
C ARG A 402 -13.26 14.13 -10.29
N VAL A 403 -12.51 14.03 -11.40
CA VAL A 403 -12.63 12.94 -12.37
C VAL A 403 -12.26 11.61 -11.70
N PRO A 404 -12.98 10.50 -11.98
CA PRO A 404 -12.65 9.19 -11.43
C PRO A 404 -11.22 8.74 -11.78
N ILE A 405 -10.54 8.06 -10.85
CA ILE A 405 -9.11 7.70 -10.97
C ILE A 405 -8.78 7.02 -12.30
N LEU A 406 -9.58 6.03 -12.73
CA LEU A 406 -9.35 5.35 -14.01
C LEU A 406 -9.43 6.27 -15.22
N ALA A 407 -10.34 7.24 -15.19
CA ALA A 407 -10.47 8.23 -16.25
C ALA A 407 -9.31 9.23 -16.23
N VAL A 408 -8.82 9.61 -15.05
CA VAL A 408 -7.58 10.42 -14.92
C VAL A 408 -6.40 9.68 -15.51
N VAL A 409 -6.19 8.42 -15.12
CA VAL A 409 -5.12 7.57 -15.65
C VAL A 409 -5.19 7.48 -17.18
N GLY A 410 -6.36 7.14 -17.73
CA GLY A 410 -6.53 7.01 -19.18
C GLY A 410 -6.30 8.33 -19.92
N ALA A 411 -6.85 9.44 -19.41
CA ALA A 411 -6.64 10.76 -19.98
C ALA A 411 -5.17 11.18 -19.95
N MET A 412 -4.46 10.89 -18.86
CA MET A 412 -3.06 11.25 -18.72
C MET A 412 -2.14 10.39 -19.59
N VAL A 413 -2.41 9.09 -19.75
CA VAL A 413 -1.69 8.25 -20.72
C VAL A 413 -1.90 8.75 -22.14
N ALA A 414 -3.14 9.09 -22.51
CA ALA A 414 -3.46 9.64 -23.82
C ALA A 414 -2.77 11.00 -24.04
N ALA A 415 -2.76 11.89 -23.04
CA ALA A 415 -2.06 13.16 -23.10
C ALA A 415 -0.54 12.99 -23.26
N GLY A 416 0.05 12.02 -22.54
CA GLY A 416 1.46 11.66 -22.69
C GLY A 416 1.78 11.17 -24.10
N LEU A 417 0.99 10.25 -24.65
CA LEU A 417 1.15 9.76 -26.02
C LEU A 417 0.97 10.86 -27.07
N ALA A 418 -0.03 11.73 -26.90
CA ALA A 418 -0.27 12.87 -27.78
C ALA A 418 0.93 13.83 -27.77
N LEU A 419 1.52 14.09 -26.61
CA LEU A 419 2.72 14.92 -26.50
C LEU A 419 3.93 14.25 -27.15
N GLY A 420 4.11 12.94 -26.98
CA GLY A 420 5.16 12.19 -27.69
C GLY A 420 5.00 12.23 -29.21
N ALA A 421 3.76 12.21 -29.72
CA ALA A 421 3.50 12.33 -31.16
C ALA A 421 3.90 13.69 -31.75
N THR A 422 4.04 14.74 -30.92
CA THR A 422 4.55 16.05 -31.36
C THR A 422 6.07 16.12 -31.46
N GLY A 423 6.80 15.12 -30.98
CA GLY A 423 8.27 15.11 -30.90
C GLY A 423 8.86 15.99 -29.79
N LEU A 424 8.01 16.53 -28.89
CA LEU A 424 8.44 17.34 -27.75
C LEU A 424 9.04 16.52 -26.59
N ILE A 425 8.80 15.20 -26.55
CA ILE A 425 9.32 14.26 -25.53
C ILE A 425 9.66 12.89 -26.12
#